data_AF-A0A4Y2GRH3-F1
#
_entry.id   AF-A0A4Y2GRH3-F1
#
_cell.length_a   1.000
_cell.length_b   1.000
_cell.length_c   1.000
_cell.angle_alpha   90.00
_cell.angle_beta   90.00
_cell.angle_gamma   90.00
#
_symmetry.space_group_name_H-M   'P 1'
#
loop_
_entity.id
_entity.type
_entity.pdbx_description
1 polymer ?
#
loop_
_entity_poly.entity_id
_entity_poly.type
_entity_poly.pdbx_seq_one_letter_code
_entity_poly.pdbx_strand_id
1 'polypeptide(L)'
;MEWRRKNEELNPKNFIGTVKYGGGGVLVWGCMLASGLGNLVFIDGIMNHALYLSILRDNSKLSAQNLGIGNNFVFLNHDNDPNHTALNVCLCCLHNCPQNLKTPPQSPY
;
A
#
# COMPACT_ATOMS: atom_id res chain seq x y z
N MET A 1 -3.62 -3.45 -31.35
CA MET A 1 -2.77 -4.49 -30.74
C MET A 1 -2.44 -5.50 -31.82
N GLU A 2 -1.16 -5.71 -32.11
CA GLU A 2 -0.73 -6.79 -33.00
C GLU A 2 -0.48 -8.04 -32.16
N TRP A 3 -1.09 -9.15 -32.55
CA TRP A 3 -0.82 -10.46 -31.95
C TRP A 3 0.48 -11.00 -32.54
N ARG A 4 1.44 -11.35 -31.67
CA ARG A 4 2.71 -11.96 -32.08
C ARG A 4 2.50 -13.43 -32.45
N ARG A 5 3.27 -13.91 -33.43
CA ARG A 5 3.33 -15.34 -33.75
C ARG A 5 4.19 -16.07 -32.73
N LYS A 6 3.98 -17.38 -32.61
CA LYS A 6 4.75 -18.23 -31.70
C LYS A 6 6.24 -18.19 -32.10
N ASN A 7 7.12 -17.97 -31.13
CA ASN A 7 8.59 -17.89 -31.28
C ASN A 7 9.14 -16.64 -31.99
N GLU A 8 8.36 -15.57 -32.14
CA GLU A 8 8.87 -14.27 -32.63
C GLU A 8 9.25 -13.33 -31.46
N GLU A 9 10.42 -12.72 -31.56
CA GLU A 9 10.91 -11.73 -30.60
C GLU A 9 10.08 -10.44 -30.62
N LEU A 10 10.19 -9.66 -29.54
CA LEU A 10 9.50 -8.38 -29.40
C LEU A 10 10.11 -7.35 -30.37
N ASN A 11 9.35 -6.88 -31.36
CA ASN A 11 9.81 -5.81 -32.26
C ASN A 11 9.35 -4.42 -31.78
N PRO A 12 10.26 -3.51 -31.37
CA PRO A 12 9.91 -2.18 -30.89
C PRO A 12 9.13 -1.33 -31.90
N LYS A 13 9.28 -1.59 -33.21
CA LYS A 13 8.56 -0.87 -34.28
C LYS A 13 7.06 -1.15 -34.30
N ASN A 14 6.63 -2.21 -33.61
CA ASN A 14 5.24 -2.65 -33.58
C ASN A 14 4.51 -2.16 -32.31
N PHE A 15 5.18 -1.31 -31.50
CA PHE A 15 4.59 -0.73 -30.29
C PHE A 15 4.33 0.77 -30.48
N ILE A 16 3.14 1.19 -30.05
CA ILE A 16 2.82 2.60 -29.83
C ILE A 16 2.96 2.85 -28.34
N GLY A 17 3.74 3.86 -27.96
CA GLY A 17 3.89 4.24 -26.56
C GLY A 17 2.55 4.61 -25.95
N THR A 18 2.16 3.92 -24.88
CA THR A 18 0.96 4.23 -24.09
C THR A 18 1.35 4.45 -22.63
N VAL A 19 0.61 5.32 -21.93
CA VAL A 19 0.81 5.58 -20.51
C VAL A 19 0.38 4.38 -19.66
N LYS A 20 -0.66 3.66 -20.09
CA LYS A 20 -1.13 2.43 -19.44
C LYS A 20 -1.37 1.36 -20.50
N TYR A 21 -0.79 0.19 -20.28
CA TYR A 21 -1.09 -0.99 -21.08
C TYR A 21 -2.40 -1.63 -20.59
N GLY A 22 -3.09 -2.36 -21.47
CA GLY A 22 -4.20 -3.22 -21.07
C GLY A 22 -3.73 -4.34 -20.14
N GLY A 23 -4.66 -4.98 -19.43
CA GLY A 23 -4.37 -6.02 -18.43
C GLY A 23 -4.69 -5.62 -17.00
N GLY A 24 -5.08 -4.35 -16.77
CA GLY A 24 -5.50 -3.86 -15.47
C GLY A 24 -4.33 -3.51 -14.55
N GLY A 25 -4.63 -3.32 -13.27
CA GLY A 25 -3.64 -3.05 -12.23
C GLY A 25 -4.09 -3.72 -10.93
N VAL A 26 -3.13 -3.96 -10.04
CA VAL A 26 -3.38 -4.56 -8.73
C VAL A 26 -3.08 -3.52 -7.65
N LEU A 27 -4.00 -3.37 -6.70
CA LEU A 27 -3.80 -2.51 -5.54
C LEU A 27 -3.33 -3.38 -4.36
N VAL A 28 -2.29 -2.92 -3.68
CA VAL A 28 -1.72 -3.63 -2.52
C VAL A 28 -1.51 -2.66 -1.36
N TRP A 29 -1.69 -3.17 -0.14
CA TRP A 29 -1.27 -2.52 1.09
C TRP A 29 -0.19 -3.36 1.74
N GLY A 30 0.83 -2.72 2.29
CA GLY A 30 1.82 -3.42 3.09
C GLY A 30 2.59 -2.48 3.98
N CYS A 31 3.23 -3.04 5.00
CA CYS A 31 4.07 -2.30 5.94
C CYS A 31 5.50 -2.83 5.93
N MET A 32 6.47 -1.95 6.16
CA MET A 32 7.88 -2.28 6.20
C MET A 32 8.54 -1.62 7.41
N LEU A 33 9.52 -2.30 7.99
CA LEU A 33 10.37 -1.80 9.06
C LEU A 33 11.84 -2.05 8.68
N ALA A 34 12.77 -1.37 9.37
CA ALA A 34 14.20 -1.59 9.15
C ALA A 34 14.63 -3.05 9.37
N SER A 35 13.89 -3.79 10.22
CA SER A 35 14.13 -5.21 10.50
C SER A 35 13.57 -6.16 9.43
N GLY A 36 12.68 -5.71 8.54
CA GLY A 36 12.11 -6.56 7.51
C GLY A 36 10.74 -6.12 6.97
N LEU A 37 10.15 -7.00 6.18
CA LEU A 37 8.83 -6.82 5.57
C LEU A 37 7.72 -7.31 6.51
N GLY A 38 6.68 -6.51 6.68
CA GLY A 38 5.43 -6.95 7.32
C GLY A 38 4.47 -7.57 6.30
N ASN A 39 3.20 -7.66 6.67
CA ASN A 39 2.19 -8.29 5.81
C ASN A 39 1.96 -7.47 4.54
N LEU A 40 1.70 -8.17 3.43
CA LEU A 40 1.25 -7.62 2.17
C LEU A 40 -0.17 -8.13 1.88
N VAL A 41 -1.10 -7.21 1.62
CA VAL A 41 -2.53 -7.47 1.42
C VAL A 41 -2.93 -6.99 0.03
N PHE A 42 -3.52 -7.87 -0.76
CA PHE A 42 -4.12 -7.54 -2.04
C PHE A 42 -5.51 -6.93 -1.82
N ILE A 43 -5.77 -5.78 -2.42
CA ILE A 43 -7.08 -5.12 -2.38
C ILE A 43 -7.75 -5.29 -3.72
N ASP A 44 -8.96 -5.86 -3.68
CA ASP A 44 -9.84 -5.92 -4.83
C ASP A 44 -10.69 -4.64 -4.91
N GLY A 45 -10.71 -4.01 -6.07
CA GLY A 45 -11.44 -2.77 -6.32
C GLY A 45 -10.82 -1.51 -5.71
N ILE A 46 -11.68 -0.55 -5.35
CA ILE A 46 -11.30 0.77 -4.86
C ILE A 46 -11.19 0.73 -3.33
N MET A 47 -10.03 1.13 -2.81
CA MET A 47 -9.84 1.30 -1.36
C MET A 47 -10.80 2.35 -0.81
N ASN A 48 -11.47 2.03 0.29
CA ASN A 48 -12.25 2.97 1.08
C ASN A 48 -11.76 2.99 2.53
N HIS A 49 -12.15 4.01 3.28
CA HIS A 49 -11.71 4.19 4.68
C HIS A 49 -12.06 2.99 5.60
N ALA A 50 -13.20 2.31 5.38
CA ALA A 50 -13.63 1.19 6.22
C ALA A 50 -12.79 -0.07 5.95
N LEU A 51 -12.51 -0.34 4.68
CA LEU A 51 -11.64 -1.43 4.25
C LEU A 51 -10.20 -1.17 4.72
N TYR A 52 -9.72 0.06 4.60
CA TYR A 52 -8.43 0.46 5.15
C TYR A 52 -8.34 0.22 6.66
N LEU A 53 -9.37 0.59 7.43
CA LEU A 53 -9.45 0.31 8.86
C LEU A 53 -9.39 -1.18 9.20
N SER A 54 -10.11 -2.01 8.44
CA SER A 54 -10.10 -3.46 8.65
C SER A 54 -8.72 -4.05 8.41
N ILE A 55 -8.08 -3.69 7.29
CA ILE A 55 -6.72 -4.12 6.97
C ILE A 55 -5.74 -3.68 8.06
N LEU A 56 -5.85 -2.43 8.52
CA LEU A 56 -4.98 -1.88 9.55
C LEU A 56 -5.15 -2.65 10.87
N ARG A 57 -6.38 -2.93 11.30
CA ARG A 57 -6.64 -3.67 12.55
C ARG A 57 -6.11 -5.10 12.49
N ASP A 58 -6.33 -5.77 11.36
CA ASP A 58 -6.03 -7.20 11.21
C ASP A 58 -4.53 -7.44 10.98
N ASN A 59 -3.86 -6.53 10.25
CA ASN A 59 -2.47 -6.76 9.83
C ASN A 59 -1.43 -5.96 10.60
N SER A 60 -1.77 -4.81 11.19
CA SER A 60 -0.78 -3.97 11.87
C SER A 60 -0.19 -4.66 13.11
N LYS A 61 -1.05 -5.23 13.97
CA LYS A 61 -0.62 -5.94 15.18
C LYS A 61 0.19 -7.20 14.83
N LEU A 62 -0.29 -7.97 13.86
CA LEU A 62 0.38 -9.20 13.43
C LEU A 62 1.75 -8.89 12.81
N SER A 63 1.83 -7.83 11.99
CA SER A 63 3.10 -7.40 11.39
C SER A 63 4.08 -6.91 12.46
N ALA A 64 3.63 -6.15 13.46
CA ALA A 64 4.48 -5.69 14.56
C ALA A 64 5.03 -6.85 15.42
N GLN A 65 4.23 -7.91 15.61
CA GLN A 65 4.69 -9.15 16.27
C GLN A 65 5.73 -9.89 15.41
N ASN A 66 5.43 -10.08 14.13
CA ASN A 66 6.34 -10.76 13.18
C ASN A 66 7.69 -10.05 13.07
N LEU A 67 7.70 -8.72 13.18
CA LEU A 67 8.89 -7.89 13.08
C LEU A 67 9.63 -7.68 14.41
N GLY A 68 9.15 -8.30 15.50
CA GLY A 68 9.79 -8.29 16.81
C GLY A 68 9.69 -6.96 17.57
N ILE A 69 8.84 -6.03 17.13
CA ILE A 69 8.71 -4.68 17.70
C ILE A 69 7.60 -4.60 18.78
N GLY A 70 6.76 -5.63 18.87
CA GLY A 70 5.71 -5.72 19.90
C GLY A 70 4.75 -4.53 19.82
N ASN A 71 4.47 -3.86 20.94
CA ASN A 71 3.56 -2.71 20.99
C ASN A 71 4.24 -1.36 20.70
N ASN A 72 5.55 -1.34 20.44
CA ASN A 72 6.34 -0.10 20.41
C ASN A 72 6.73 0.30 18.98
N PHE A 73 5.77 0.29 18.06
CA PHE A 73 6.00 0.67 16.67
C PHE A 73 5.50 2.08 16.38
N VAL A 74 6.24 2.81 15.54
CA VAL A 74 5.85 4.12 15.02
C VAL A 74 5.04 3.89 13.76
N PHE A 75 3.83 4.41 13.71
CA PHE A 75 3.04 4.42 12.50
C PHE A 75 3.32 5.72 11.74
N LEU A 76 3.89 5.60 10.54
CA LEU A 76 4.01 6.72 9.63
C LEU A 76 2.65 6.92 8.95
N ASN A 77 2.07 8.12 9.05
CA ASN A 77 0.96 8.45 8.16
C ASN A 77 1.51 8.51 6.74
N HIS A 78 0.99 7.64 5.88
CA HIS A 78 1.64 7.27 4.63
C HIS A 78 1.56 8.34 3.54
N ASP A 79 0.63 9.28 3.68
CA ASP A 79 0.20 10.20 2.63
C ASP A 79 -1.07 10.83 3.18
N ASN A 80 -1.22 12.15 3.10
CA ASN A 80 -2.41 12.86 3.61
C ASN A 80 -3.68 12.58 2.76
N ASP A 81 -3.89 11.33 2.34
CA ASP A 81 -5.08 10.87 1.61
C ASP A 81 -6.32 11.00 2.52
N PRO A 82 -7.46 11.46 1.98
CA PRO A 82 -8.69 11.59 2.76
C PRO A 82 -9.16 10.28 3.42
N ASN A 83 -8.91 9.13 2.81
CA ASN A 83 -9.24 7.83 3.40
C ASN A 83 -8.31 7.46 4.55
N HIS A 84 -7.05 7.87 4.50
CA HIS A 84 -6.05 7.61 5.55
C HIS A 84 -6.14 8.64 6.69
N THR A 85 -6.72 9.82 6.41
CA THR A 85 -6.92 10.91 7.39
C THR A 85 -8.32 10.91 8.00
N ALA A 86 -9.19 9.97 7.60
CA ALA A 86 -10.54 9.85 8.13
C ALA A 86 -10.52 9.75 9.66
N LEU A 87 -11.51 10.37 10.33
CA LEU A 87 -11.49 10.56 11.78
C LEU A 87 -11.43 9.22 12.56
N ASN A 88 -12.09 8.20 12.02
CA ASN A 88 -12.06 6.83 12.54
C ASN A 88 -10.68 6.15 12.35
N VAL A 89 -9.97 6.42 11.25
CA VAL A 89 -8.59 5.97 11.00
C VAL A 89 -7.64 6.65 11.97
N CYS A 90 -7.72 7.98 12.09
CA CYS A 90 -6.92 8.74 13.05
C CYS A 90 -7.11 8.22 14.48
N LEU A 91 -8.35 7.96 14.90
CA LEU A 91 -8.66 7.44 16.23
C LEU A 91 -8.08 6.03 16.44
N CYS A 92 -8.15 5.18 15.42
CA CYS A 92 -7.57 3.84 15.45
C CYS A 92 -6.04 3.90 15.57
N CYS A 93 -5.37 4.80 14.82
CA CYS A 93 -3.93 5.01 14.90
C CYS A 93 -3.51 5.55 16.26
N LEU A 94 -4.25 6.51 16.84
CA LEU A 94 -3.96 7.07 18.16
C LEU A 94 -4.06 6.02 19.27
N HIS A 95 -5.03 5.11 19.20
CA HIS A 95 -5.19 4.07 20.23
C HIS A 95 -4.16 2.95 20.08
N ASN A 96 -3.80 2.56 18.84
CA ASN A 96 -2.95 1.39 18.61
C ASN A 96 -1.46 1.73 18.47
N CYS A 97 -1.10 2.99 18.22
CA CYS A 97 0.27 3.40 17.95
C CYS A 97 0.68 4.54 18.90
N PRO A 98 1.68 4.32 19.79
CA PRO A 98 2.10 5.33 20.77
C PRO A 98 2.74 6.57 20.13
N GLN A 99 3.25 6.45 18.90
CA GLN A 99 3.83 7.56 18.14
C GLN A 99 3.29 7.56 16.70
N ASN A 100 2.66 8.68 16.33
CA ASN A 100 2.20 8.96 14.97
C ASN A 100 3.09 10.04 14.36
N LEU A 101 3.82 9.70 13.29
CA LEU A 101 4.57 10.69 12.55
C LEU A 101 3.67 11.36 11.51
N LYS A 102 3.70 12.69 11.46
CA LYS A 102 3.03 13.48 10.42
C LYS A 102 4.00 13.69 9.26
N THR A 103 3.59 13.31 8.07
CA THR A 103 4.33 13.56 6.83
C THR A 103 3.76 14.79 6.12
N PRO A 104 4.60 15.63 5.49
CA PRO A 104 4.09 16.74 4.70
C PRO A 104 3.36 16.22 3.45
N PRO A 105 2.30 16.90 2.97
CA PRO A 105 1.67 16.56 1.71
C PRO A 105 2.71 16.53 0.56
N GLN A 106 2.53 15.64 -0.40
CA GLN A 106 3.37 15.55 -1.61
C GLN A 106 4.87 15.40 -1.33
N SER A 107 5.24 14.66 -0.28
CA SER A 107 6.63 14.36 0.07
C SER A 107 6.98 12.89 -0.21
N PRO A 108 7.19 12.51 -1.49
CA PRO A 108 7.60 11.15 -1.86
C PRO A 108 9.10 10.88 -1.67
N TYR A 109 9.89 11.90 -1.29
CA TYR A 109 11.35 11.87 -1.13
C TYR A 109 11.78 12.05 0.31
#